data_AF-A0A1M5H9D3-F1
#
_entry.id   AF-A0A1M5H9D3-F1
#
_cell.length_a   1.000
_cell.length_b   1.000
_cell.length_c   1.000
_cell.angle_alpha   90.00
_cell.angle_beta   90.00
_cell.angle_gamma   90.00
#
_symmetry.space_group_name_H-M   'P 1'
#
loop_
_entity.id
_entity.type
_entity.pdbx_description
1 polymer ?
#
loop_
_entity_poly.entity_id
_entity_poly.type
_entity_poly.pdbx_seq_one_letter_code
_entity_poly.pdbx_strand_id
1 'polypeptide(L)'
;MKVSHRITVPLAAATLLVFSSIAAAGSAQAGTMSASMEKKLVAVCEAIKDNNRLSLYRAIKASGVSYRTLAEGLVCNGQDMYSFAMNNKANETGALIAKRTNLDERSLTAKR
;
A
#
# COMPACT_ATOMS: atom_id res chain seq x y z
N MET A 1 17.99 67.59 -13.88
CA MET A 1 19.36 67.15 -14.23
C MET A 1 19.29 65.71 -14.76
N LYS A 2 19.87 65.45 -15.95
CA LYS A 2 20.34 64.15 -16.55
C LYS A 2 19.40 62.93 -16.44
N VAL A 3 18.59 62.59 -17.45
CA VAL A 3 18.88 61.90 -18.74
C VAL A 3 19.34 60.44 -18.61
N SER A 4 18.41 59.56 -19.00
CA SER A 4 18.48 58.32 -19.80
C SER A 4 19.21 57.06 -19.33
N HIS A 5 18.38 56.02 -19.23
CA HIS A 5 18.51 54.65 -19.75
C HIS A 5 19.92 54.13 -20.00
N ARG A 6 20.32 53.13 -19.20
CA ARG A 6 21.36 52.17 -19.56
C ARG A 6 20.78 50.76 -19.48
N ILE A 7 20.68 50.17 -20.65
CA ILE A 7 20.32 48.78 -20.94
C ILE A 7 21.35 47.87 -20.26
N THR A 8 20.88 46.99 -19.38
CA THR A 8 21.70 46.00 -18.69
C THR A 8 21.59 44.65 -19.39
N VAL A 9 22.60 44.27 -20.17
CA VAL A 9 22.84 42.86 -20.52
C VAL A 9 24.36 42.64 -20.63
N PRO A 10 25.00 41.98 -19.65
CA PRO A 10 26.27 41.32 -19.91
C PRO A 10 25.99 39.87 -20.31
N LEU A 11 26.26 39.60 -21.59
CA LEU A 11 26.39 38.28 -22.20
C LEU A 11 27.68 37.64 -21.67
N ALA A 12 27.59 36.61 -20.83
CA ALA A 12 28.73 35.76 -20.47
C ALA A 12 28.29 34.29 -20.30
N ALA A 13 28.64 33.52 -21.33
CA ALA A 13 28.78 32.07 -21.46
C ALA A 13 28.47 31.14 -20.27
N ALA A 14 27.48 30.27 -20.53
CA ALA A 14 27.58 28.80 -20.50
C ALA A 14 28.22 28.11 -19.28
N THR A 15 27.37 27.49 -18.46
CA THR A 15 27.42 26.03 -18.18
C THR A 15 26.14 25.61 -17.45
N LEU A 16 25.15 25.13 -18.21
CA LEU A 16 24.00 24.41 -17.67
C LEU A 16 24.50 23.05 -17.16
N LEU A 17 24.64 22.88 -15.84
CA LEU A 17 24.79 21.56 -15.24
C LEU A 17 23.44 20.83 -15.34
N VAL A 18 23.29 20.07 -16.42
CA VAL A 18 22.19 19.13 -16.61
C VAL A 18 22.41 17.98 -15.64
N PHE A 19 21.73 18.02 -14.48
CA PHE A 19 21.59 16.86 -13.62
C PHE A 19 20.65 15.87 -14.31
N SER A 20 21.23 14.92 -15.06
CA SER A 20 20.51 13.75 -15.57
C SER A 20 20.17 12.84 -14.39
N SER A 21 18.99 13.03 -13.80
CA SER A 21 18.41 12.06 -12.89
C SER A 21 18.03 10.81 -13.69
N ILE A 22 18.87 9.77 -13.60
CA ILE A 22 18.53 8.44 -14.08
C ILE A 22 17.40 7.94 -13.17
N ALA A 23 16.16 8.17 -13.59
CA ALA A 23 15.02 7.47 -13.04
C ALA A 23 15.14 6.01 -13.47
N ALA A 24 15.74 5.18 -12.62
CA ALA A 24 15.61 3.74 -12.73
C ALA A 24 14.14 3.39 -12.47
N ALA A 25 13.32 3.47 -13.51
CA ALA A 25 11.99 2.89 -13.53
C ALA A 25 12.21 1.37 -13.53
N GLY A 26 12.37 0.79 -12.33
CA GLY A 26 12.31 -0.64 -12.16
C GLY A 26 10.96 -1.11 -12.69
N SER A 27 10.96 -1.87 -13.78
CA SER A 27 9.76 -2.55 -14.25
C SER A 27 9.36 -3.54 -13.15
N ALA A 28 8.39 -3.16 -12.34
CA ALA A 28 7.72 -4.08 -11.44
C ALA A 28 7.04 -5.13 -12.33
N GLN A 29 7.70 -6.27 -12.52
CA GLN A 29 7.17 -7.38 -13.29
C GLN A 29 6.01 -7.96 -12.48
N ALA A 30 4.79 -7.51 -12.75
CA ALA A 30 3.59 -8.09 -12.18
C ALA A 30 3.43 -9.51 -12.74
N GLY A 31 3.94 -10.49 -12.00
CA GLY A 31 3.70 -11.89 -12.29
C GLY A 31 2.20 -12.15 -12.33
N THR A 32 1.71 -12.84 -13.37
CA THR A 32 0.30 -13.21 -13.48
C THR A 32 -0.07 -14.13 -12.31
N MET A 33 -1.00 -13.68 -11.46
CA MET A 33 -1.51 -14.46 -10.35
C MET A 33 -2.33 -15.65 -10.87
N SER A 34 -2.13 -16.85 -10.31
CA SER A 34 -2.94 -18.00 -10.69
C SER A 34 -4.39 -17.83 -10.22
N ALA A 35 -5.36 -18.26 -11.04
CA ALA A 35 -6.78 -18.23 -10.69
C ALA A 35 -7.10 -19.01 -9.39
N SER A 36 -6.31 -20.04 -9.08
CA SER A 36 -6.44 -20.79 -7.82
C SER A 36 -6.08 -19.92 -6.61
N MET A 37 -5.00 -19.16 -6.72
CA MET A 37 -4.59 -18.25 -5.65
C MET A 37 -5.58 -17.09 -5.50
N GLU A 38 -6.11 -16.56 -6.61
CA GLU A 38 -7.13 -15.50 -6.58
C GLU A 38 -8.38 -15.95 -5.81
N LYS A 39 -8.92 -17.12 -6.13
CA LYS A 39 -10.06 -17.71 -5.40
C LYS A 39 -9.81 -17.83 -3.91
N LYS A 40 -8.60 -18.24 -3.51
CA LYS A 40 -8.21 -18.33 -2.10
C LYS A 40 -8.19 -16.97 -1.42
N LEU A 41 -7.69 -15.93 -2.09
CA LEU A 41 -7.68 -14.56 -1.54
C LEU A 41 -9.09 -13.98 -1.44
N VAL A 42 -9.96 -14.23 -2.42
CA VAL A 42 -11.37 -13.86 -2.35
C VAL A 42 -12.05 -14.53 -1.15
N ALA A 43 -11.82 -15.84 -0.95
CA ALA A 43 -12.35 -16.55 0.20
C ALA A 43 -11.85 -16.00 1.55
N VAL A 44 -10.63 -15.43 1.60
CA VAL A 44 -10.16 -14.70 2.78
C VAL A 44 -11.00 -13.44 2.99
N CYS A 45 -11.23 -12.62 1.96
CA CYS A 45 -12.07 -11.43 2.06
C CYS A 45 -13.51 -11.75 2.50
N GLU A 46 -14.10 -12.82 1.97
CA GLU A 46 -15.41 -13.32 2.41
C GLU A 46 -15.40 -13.70 3.90
N ALA A 47 -14.42 -14.50 4.32
CA ALA A 47 -14.30 -14.93 5.71
C ALA A 47 -14.01 -13.78 6.69
N ILE A 48 -13.41 -12.67 6.24
CA ILE A 48 -13.28 -11.45 7.05
C ILE A 48 -14.66 -10.87 7.35
N LYS A 49 -15.51 -10.76 6.33
CA LYS A 49 -16.87 -10.19 6.45
C LYS A 49 -17.79 -11.02 7.35
N ASP A 50 -17.60 -12.33 7.37
CA ASP A 50 -18.44 -13.26 8.14
C ASP A 50 -18.36 -13.10 9.67
N ASN A 51 -17.43 -12.28 10.18
CA ASN A 51 -17.25 -12.03 11.61
C ASN A 51 -16.99 -13.31 12.44
N ASN A 52 -16.50 -14.39 11.80
CA ASN A 52 -16.19 -15.66 12.46
C ASN A 52 -14.68 -15.92 12.44
N ARG A 53 -14.08 -15.95 13.64
CA ARG A 53 -12.63 -16.14 13.83
C ARG A 53 -12.11 -17.46 13.26
N LEU A 54 -12.88 -18.53 13.38
CA LEU A 54 -12.48 -19.86 12.90
C LEU A 54 -12.55 -19.93 11.37
N SER A 55 -13.58 -19.34 10.75
CA SER A 55 -13.68 -19.23 9.29
C SER A 55 -12.49 -18.46 8.72
N LEU A 56 -12.16 -17.30 9.29
CA LEU A 56 -11.00 -16.51 8.86
C LEU A 56 -9.69 -17.28 9.01
N TYR A 57 -9.48 -17.94 10.16
CA TYR A 57 -8.29 -18.76 10.37
C TYR A 57 -8.15 -19.88 9.33
N ARG A 58 -9.25 -20.57 9.00
CA ARG A 58 -9.28 -21.63 7.98
C ARG A 58 -8.99 -21.09 6.59
N ALA A 59 -9.60 -19.96 6.20
CA ALA A 59 -9.38 -19.35 4.90
C ALA A 59 -7.91 -18.91 4.72
N ILE A 60 -7.32 -18.30 5.75
CA ILE A 60 -5.91 -17.91 5.74
C ILE A 60 -4.99 -19.13 5.67
N LYS A 61 -5.28 -20.19 6.42
CA LYS A 61 -4.50 -21.44 6.33
C LYS A 61 -4.59 -22.08 4.95
N ALA A 62 -5.77 -22.08 4.33
CA ALA A 62 -5.99 -22.64 2.99
C ALA A 62 -5.34 -21.80 1.88
N SER A 63 -5.19 -20.49 2.09
CA SER A 63 -4.48 -19.60 1.18
C SER A 63 -2.97 -19.93 1.13
N GLY A 64 -2.41 -20.41 2.24
CA GLY A 64 -0.97 -20.66 2.39
C GLY A 64 -0.15 -19.39 2.61
N VAL A 65 -0.83 -18.24 2.79
CA VAL A 65 -0.19 -16.93 2.97
C VAL A 65 -0.36 -16.49 4.42
N SER A 66 0.70 -15.93 5.01
CA SER A 66 0.68 -15.52 6.41
C SER A 66 -0.27 -14.34 6.66
N TYR A 67 -0.78 -14.20 7.90
CA TYR A 67 -1.57 -13.04 8.32
C TYR A 67 -0.88 -11.71 8.01
N ARG A 68 0.43 -11.60 8.28
CA ARG A 68 1.20 -10.37 8.08
C ARG A 68 1.29 -10.02 6.59
N THR A 69 1.63 -10.99 5.74
CA THR A 69 1.73 -10.79 4.29
C THR A 69 0.38 -10.39 3.68
N LEU A 70 -0.70 -11.05 4.12
CA LEU A 70 -2.04 -10.66 3.69
C LEU A 70 -2.40 -9.25 4.15
N ALA A 71 -2.08 -8.88 5.40
CA ALA A 71 -2.39 -7.53 5.89
C ALA A 71 -1.59 -6.41 5.21
N GLU A 72 -0.45 -6.75 4.59
CA GLU A 72 0.37 -5.81 3.83
C GLU A 72 -0.08 -5.64 2.38
N GLY A 73 -0.65 -6.69 1.78
CA GLY A 73 -0.89 -6.73 0.33
C GLY A 73 -2.28 -7.10 -0.13
N LEU A 74 -3.12 -7.71 0.72
CA LEU A 74 -4.49 -8.07 0.36
C LEU A 74 -5.42 -6.88 0.53
N VAL A 75 -6.10 -6.52 -0.57
CA VAL A 75 -7.13 -5.49 -0.61
C VAL A 75 -8.48 -6.15 -0.91
N CYS A 76 -9.45 -5.93 -0.03
CA CYS A 76 -10.82 -6.40 -0.16
C CYS A 76 -11.72 -5.22 -0.52
N ASN A 77 -12.29 -5.20 -1.73
CA ASN A 77 -13.14 -4.11 -2.23
C ASN A 77 -12.53 -2.70 -2.03
N GLY A 78 -11.22 -2.56 -2.29
CA GLY A 78 -10.51 -1.29 -2.14
C GLY A 78 -10.06 -0.94 -0.71
N GLN A 79 -10.30 -1.81 0.27
CA GLN A 79 -9.91 -1.59 1.67
C GLN A 79 -8.91 -2.65 2.14
N ASP A 80 -7.98 -2.30 3.04
CA ASP A 80 -7.15 -3.29 3.71
C ASP A 80 -8.00 -4.23 4.59
N MET A 81 -7.44 -5.37 4.97
CA MET A 81 -8.15 -6.40 5.74
C MET A 81 -8.85 -5.87 7.00
N TYR A 82 -8.20 -4.99 7.77
CA TYR A 82 -8.76 -4.48 9.03
C TYR A 82 -9.87 -3.48 8.76
N SER A 83 -9.62 -2.50 7.89
CA SER A 83 -10.63 -1.51 7.50
C SER A 83 -11.86 -2.17 6.87
N PHE A 84 -11.66 -3.18 6.02
CA PHE A 84 -12.75 -3.96 5.44
C PHE A 84 -13.59 -4.67 6.50
N ALA A 85 -12.94 -5.28 7.50
CA ALA A 85 -13.63 -5.91 8.63
C ALA A 85 -14.50 -4.90 9.39
N MET A 86 -13.94 -3.74 9.76
CA MET A 86 -14.66 -2.69 10.50
C MET A 86 -15.84 -2.13 9.69
N ASN A 87 -15.64 -1.87 8.40
CA ASN A 87 -16.69 -1.36 7.52
C ASN A 87 -17.86 -2.34 7.35
N ASN A 88 -17.61 -3.64 7.52
CA ASN A 88 -18.63 -4.68 7.48
C ASN A 88 -19.15 -5.11 8.87
N LYS A 89 -18.84 -4.35 9.94
CA LYS A 89 -19.21 -4.67 11.33
C LYS A 89 -18.68 -6.03 11.82
N ALA A 90 -17.56 -6.48 11.24
CA ALA A 90 -16.92 -7.74 11.57
C ALA A 90 -15.86 -7.57 12.67
N ASN A 91 -16.32 -7.24 13.88
CA ASN A 91 -15.47 -6.87 15.02
C ASN A 91 -14.54 -8.00 15.49
N GLU A 92 -15.02 -9.26 15.48
CA GLU A 92 -14.26 -10.42 15.95
C GLU A 92 -13.10 -10.78 15.01
N THR A 93 -13.36 -10.71 13.70
CA THR A 93 -12.33 -10.91 12.68
C THR A 93 -11.36 -9.73 12.65
N GLY A 94 -11.85 -8.50 12.77
CA GLY A 94 -11.01 -7.31 12.90
C GLY A 94 -10.07 -7.35 14.10
N ALA A 95 -10.58 -7.72 15.28
CA ALA A 95 -9.77 -7.88 16.48
C ALA A 95 -8.72 -8.99 16.32
N LEU A 96 -9.07 -10.10 15.64
CA LEU A 96 -8.12 -11.15 15.32
C LEU A 96 -7.03 -10.65 14.34
N ILE A 97 -7.40 -9.89 13.33
CA ILE A 97 -6.46 -9.30 12.37
C ILE A 97 -5.48 -8.39 13.12
N ALA A 98 -5.98 -7.39 13.86
CA ALA A 98 -5.15 -6.45 14.62
C ALA A 98 -4.14 -7.16 15.53
N LYS A 99 -4.61 -8.17 16.29
CA LYS A 99 -3.77 -8.98 17.17
C LYS A 99 -2.68 -9.76 16.42
N ARG A 100 -2.94 -10.21 15.18
CA ARG A 100 -2.01 -11.06 14.41
C ARG A 100 -1.00 -10.26 13.59
N THR A 101 -1.27 -8.99 13.35
CA THR A 101 -0.51 -8.16 12.41
C THR A 101 0.24 -7.01 13.09
N ASN A 102 0.05 -6.81 14.40
CA ASN A 102 0.59 -5.69 15.18
C ASN A 102 0.22 -4.33 14.57
N LEU A 103 -1.02 -4.20 14.09
CA LEU A 103 -1.51 -2.94 13.49
C LEU A 103 -1.43 -1.77 14.47
N ASP A 104 -1.60 -2.02 15.78
CA ASP A 104 -1.44 -0.99 16.81
C ASP A 104 -0.02 -0.40 16.80
N GLU A 105 1.01 -1.23 16.72
CA GLU A 105 2.40 -0.76 16.63
C GLU A 105 2.67 0.01 15.33
N ARG A 106 2.11 -0.46 14.20
CA ARG A 106 2.27 0.21 12.90
C ARG A 106 1.65 1.61 12.90
N SER A 107 0.48 1.76 13.52
CA SER A 107 -0.19 3.06 13.65
C SER A 107 0.65 4.06 14.45
N LEU A 108 1.39 3.59 15.46
CA LEU A 108 2.28 4.41 16.27
C LEU A 108 3.58 4.77 15.53
N THR A 109 4.07 3.89 14.66
CA THR A 109 5.30 4.12 13.88
C THR A 109 5.08 4.92 12.58
N ALA A 110 3.91 4.82 11.95
CA ALA A 110 3.58 5.54 10.71
C ALA A 110 3.28 7.03 10.93
N LYS A 111 3.11 7.46 12.19
CA LYS A 111 2.80 8.84 12.59
C LYS A 111 4.05 9.69 12.88
N ARG A 112 5.24 9.24 12.44
CA ARG A 112 6.51 9.97 12.55
C ARG A 112 6.93 10.56 11.22
#